data_AF-A0A0G1HIB4-F1
#
_entry.id   AF-A0A0G1HIB4-F1
#
_cell.length_a   1.000
_cell.length_b   1.000
_cell.length_c   1.000
_cell.angle_alpha   90.00
_cell.angle_beta   90.00
_cell.angle_gamma   90.00
#
_symmetry.space_group_name_H-M   'P 1'
#
loop_
_entity.id
_entity.type
_entity.pdbx_description
1 polymer ?
#
loop_
_entity_poly.entity_id
_entity_poly.type
_entity_poly.pdbx_seq_one_letter_code
_entity_poly.pdbx_strand_id
1 'polypeptide(L)'
;LAGSNVIVGGSALYDRVIFPVASSLPIIRYDQIVHAIGFGFATALIYHIIASRVPDGARNSAIILLVIALAGLGIGAINEMVEFITIAIFPTADIGGYENTLLDLFGDFVGAILAVIIIPLINSKKIMT
;
A
#
# COMPACT_ATOMS: atom_id res chain seq x y z
N LEU A 1 7.74 -5.04 -4.31
CA LEU A 1 7.03 -6.24 -3.76
C LEU A 1 7.17 -7.49 -4.69
N ALA A 2 6.93 -8.71 -4.21
CA ALA A 2 7.21 -9.96 -4.93
C ALA A 2 6.26 -10.21 -6.13
N GLY A 3 6.70 -9.91 -7.35
CA GLY A 3 5.92 -10.14 -8.58
C GLY A 3 6.68 -9.89 -9.89
N SER A 4 7.77 -9.10 -9.86
CA SER A 4 8.63 -8.81 -11.02
C SER A 4 9.21 -10.06 -11.70
N ASN A 5 9.51 -11.14 -10.95
CA ASN A 5 10.11 -12.35 -11.51
C ASN A 5 9.11 -13.36 -12.10
N VAL A 6 7.80 -13.08 -12.03
CA VAL A 6 6.77 -13.99 -12.57
C VAL A 6 6.38 -13.51 -13.95
N ILE A 7 6.85 -14.21 -14.99
CA ILE A 7 6.56 -13.87 -16.39
C ILE A 7 5.24 -14.50 -16.82
N VAL A 8 4.29 -13.69 -17.28
CA VAL A 8 3.01 -14.15 -17.84
C VAL A 8 2.84 -13.55 -19.21
N GLY A 9 2.79 -14.40 -20.25
CA GLY A 9 2.59 -13.98 -21.65
C GLY A 9 3.63 -13.00 -22.19
N GLY A 10 4.89 -13.12 -21.77
CA GLY A 10 6.02 -12.37 -22.32
C GLY A 10 6.43 -11.10 -21.56
N SER A 11 5.67 -10.65 -20.56
CA SER A 11 6.02 -9.55 -19.66
C SER A 11 5.97 -10.00 -18.20
N ALA A 12 6.55 -9.23 -17.28
CA ALA A 12 6.34 -9.50 -15.86
C ALA A 12 4.84 -9.33 -15.53
N LEU A 13 4.33 -10.15 -14.61
CA LEU A 13 2.93 -10.11 -14.15
C LEU A 13 2.57 -8.71 -13.64
N TYR A 14 3.56 -8.05 -13.05
CA TYR A 14 3.53 -6.68 -12.58
C TYR A 14 3.24 -5.65 -13.68
N ASP A 15 3.56 -5.92 -14.95
CA ASP A 15 3.41 -4.97 -16.06
C ASP A 15 2.00 -5.02 -16.67
N ARG A 16 1.17 -5.94 -16.20
CA ARG A 16 -0.16 -6.18 -16.77
C ARG A 16 -1.10 -5.02 -16.42
N VAL A 17 -1.54 -4.31 -17.44
CA VAL A 17 -2.59 -3.27 -17.37
C VAL A 17 -3.93 -3.92 -17.01
N ILE A 18 -4.61 -3.43 -15.96
CA ILE A 18 -5.90 -3.95 -15.50
C ILE A 18 -7.07 -3.03 -15.90
N PHE A 19 -6.86 -1.70 -15.88
CA PHE A 19 -7.90 -0.74 -16.27
C PHE A 19 -7.28 0.55 -16.84
N PRO A 20 -7.70 1.05 -18.02
CA PRO A 20 -7.21 2.31 -18.58
C PRO A 20 -7.96 3.50 -17.98
N VAL A 21 -7.27 4.39 -17.26
CA VAL A 21 -7.87 5.56 -16.58
C VAL A 21 -7.80 6.83 -17.44
N ALA A 22 -6.71 7.08 -18.18
CA ALA A 22 -6.65 8.11 -19.22
C ALA A 22 -5.53 7.84 -20.25
N SER A 23 -5.57 8.48 -21.42
CA SER A 23 -4.52 8.37 -22.45
C SER A 23 -3.15 8.93 -22.03
N SER A 24 -3.12 9.78 -20.99
CA SER A 24 -1.91 10.34 -20.37
C SER A 24 -1.64 9.79 -18.96
N LEU A 25 -2.47 8.86 -18.48
CA LEU A 25 -2.30 8.12 -17.22
C LEU A 25 -2.50 6.64 -17.56
N PRO A 26 -1.57 6.07 -18.35
CA PRO A 26 -1.66 4.67 -18.62
C PRO A 26 -1.30 3.95 -17.31
N ILE A 27 -2.08 2.91 -17.01
CA ILE A 27 -1.64 1.76 -16.22
C ILE A 27 -1.90 1.83 -14.70
N ILE A 28 -3.12 1.50 -14.26
CA ILE A 28 -3.24 0.69 -13.03
C ILE A 28 -2.75 -0.72 -13.39
N ARG A 29 -1.51 -1.01 -13.00
CA ARG A 29 -0.83 -2.30 -13.06
C ARG A 29 -1.35 -3.21 -11.94
N TYR A 30 -1.04 -4.49 -12.08
CA TYR A 30 -1.11 -5.43 -10.94
C TYR A 30 -0.29 -4.95 -9.74
N ASP A 31 0.79 -4.23 -9.99
CA ASP A 31 1.59 -3.51 -9.01
C ASP A 31 0.77 -2.72 -7.97
N GLN A 32 -0.10 -1.79 -8.40
CA GLN A 32 -0.83 -0.94 -7.46
C GLN A 32 -1.81 -1.74 -6.59
N ILE A 33 -2.27 -2.91 -7.08
CA ILE A 33 -3.04 -3.85 -6.26
C ILE A 33 -2.13 -4.49 -5.19
N VAL A 34 -0.93 -4.89 -5.57
CA VAL A 34 0.07 -5.43 -4.65
C VAL A 34 0.48 -4.39 -3.61
N HIS A 35 0.62 -3.12 -3.98
CA HIS A 35 0.80 -1.99 -3.07
C HIS A 35 -0.38 -1.84 -2.12
N ALA A 36 -1.60 -1.72 -2.63
CA ALA A 36 -2.79 -1.61 -1.78
C ALA A 36 -2.92 -2.76 -0.77
N ILE A 37 -2.64 -4.00 -1.18
CA ILE A 37 -2.66 -5.15 -0.28
C ILE A 37 -1.50 -5.07 0.72
N GLY A 38 -0.26 -4.90 0.24
CA GLY A 38 0.95 -4.90 1.05
C GLY A 38 0.95 -3.80 2.10
N PHE A 39 0.64 -2.57 1.71
CA PHE A 39 0.63 -1.43 2.63
C PHE A 39 -0.67 -1.34 3.43
N GLY A 40 -1.76 -1.97 2.97
CA GLY A 40 -2.90 -2.28 3.83
C GLY A 40 -2.51 -3.18 5.00
N PHE A 41 -1.74 -4.25 4.76
CA PHE A 41 -1.20 -5.10 5.83
C PHE A 41 -0.18 -4.37 6.71
N ALA A 42 0.71 -3.56 6.13
CA ALA A 42 1.65 -2.75 6.91
C ALA A 42 0.92 -1.77 7.84
N THR A 43 -0.12 -1.09 7.32
CA THR A 43 -0.99 -0.20 8.10
C THR A 43 -1.71 -0.97 9.21
N ALA A 44 -2.22 -2.17 8.91
CA ALA A 44 -2.85 -3.03 9.90
C ALA A 44 -1.87 -3.46 11.00
N LEU A 45 -0.62 -3.80 10.65
CA LEU A 45 0.41 -4.10 11.63
C LEU A 45 0.69 -2.90 12.54
N ILE A 46 0.85 -1.71 11.98
CA ILE A 46 1.01 -0.48 12.75
C ILE A 46 -0.18 -0.27 13.70
N TYR A 47 -1.41 -0.48 13.21
CA TYR A 47 -2.59 -0.39 14.06
C TYR A 47 -2.46 -1.30 15.28
N HIS A 48 -2.08 -2.57 15.12
CA HIS A 48 -1.95 -3.49 16.25
C HIS A 48 -0.83 -3.09 17.22
N ILE A 49 0.29 -2.59 16.70
CA ILE A 49 1.39 -2.06 17.51
C ILE A 49 0.93 -0.85 18.34
N ILE A 50 0.30 0.14 17.72
CA ILE A 50 -0.16 1.36 18.40
C ILE A 50 -1.32 1.05 19.34
N ALA A 51 -2.30 0.26 18.90
CA ALA A 51 -3.44 -0.16 19.69
C ALA A 51 -3.06 -0.82 21.01
N SER A 52 -2.00 -1.64 21.02
CA SER A 52 -1.52 -2.29 22.25
C SER A 52 -0.96 -1.32 23.31
N ARG A 53 -0.75 -0.05 22.92
CA ARG A 53 -0.11 1.00 23.74
C ARG A 53 -1.05 2.15 24.08
N VAL A 54 -2.28 2.15 23.55
CA VAL A 54 -3.26 3.22 23.79
C VAL A 54 -4.47 2.67 24.56
N PRO A 55 -5.09 3.45 25.47
CA PRO A 55 -6.28 3.01 26.18
C PRO A 55 -7.43 2.65 25.23
N ASP A 56 -8.27 1.69 25.63
CA ASP A 56 -9.36 1.17 24.78
C ASP A 56 -10.29 2.27 24.24
N GLY A 57 -10.59 3.29 25.05
CA GLY A 57 -11.44 4.42 24.64
C GLY A 57 -10.80 5.33 23.58
N ALA A 58 -9.47 5.29 23.41
CA ALA A 58 -8.73 6.11 22.45
C ALA A 58 -8.38 5.36 21.16
N ARG A 59 -8.36 4.02 21.20
CA ARG A 59 -7.87 3.14 20.11
C ARG A 59 -8.56 3.35 18.76
N ASN A 60 -9.85 3.66 18.77
CA ASN A 60 -10.65 3.90 17.56
C ASN A 60 -10.96 5.38 17.33
N SER A 61 -10.29 6.29 18.03
CA SER A 61 -10.45 7.71 17.79
C SER A 61 -9.95 8.08 16.40
N ALA A 62 -10.64 9.04 15.76
CA ALA A 62 -10.29 9.50 14.41
C ALA A 62 -8.83 9.98 14.31
N ILE A 63 -8.30 10.59 15.36
CA ILE A 63 -6.91 11.07 15.43
C ILE A 63 -5.93 9.88 15.40
N ILE A 64 -6.17 8.83 16.19
CA ILE A 64 -5.31 7.64 16.20
C ILE A 64 -5.35 6.92 14.85
N LEU A 65 -6.55 6.78 14.26
CA LEU A 65 -6.70 6.18 12.92
C LEU A 65 -5.99 6.99 11.83
N LEU A 66 -6.03 8.32 11.89
CA LEU A 66 -5.29 9.19 10.98
C LEU A 66 -3.77 8.97 11.12
N VAL A 67 -3.25 8.96 12.35
CA VAL A 67 -1.82 8.72 12.60
C VAL A 67 -1.39 7.35 12.06
N ILE A 68 -2.22 6.33 12.24
CA ILE A 68 -1.96 4.97 11.72
C ILE A 68 -1.94 4.95 10.18
N ALA A 69 -2.89 5.62 9.52
CA ALA A 69 -2.91 5.72 8.07
C ALA A 69 -1.66 6.46 7.53
N LEU A 70 -1.28 7.57 8.17
CA LEU A 70 -0.08 8.32 7.81
C LEU A 70 1.20 7.51 8.01
N ALA A 71 1.28 6.73 9.09
CA ALA A 71 2.41 5.83 9.33
C ALA A 71 2.48 4.72 8.27
N GLY A 72 1.35 4.14 7.88
CA GLY A 72 1.26 3.15 6.81
C GLY A 72 1.74 3.70 5.46
N LEU A 73 1.26 4.89 5.10
CA LEU A 73 1.74 5.65 3.94
C LEU A 73 3.24 5.96 4.01
N GLY A 74 3.77 6.24 5.20
CA GLY A 74 5.20 6.44 5.41
C GLY A 74 6.03 5.18 5.10
N ILE A 75 5.52 3.98 5.42
CA ILE A 75 6.16 2.72 5.02
C ILE A 75 6.10 2.56 3.49
N GLY A 76 4.98 2.91 2.86
CA GLY A 76 4.82 2.99 1.41
C GLY A 76 5.86 3.86 0.73
N ALA A 77 6.00 5.11 1.19
CA ALA A 77 7.00 6.03 0.68
C ALA A 77 8.44 5.53 0.85
N ILE A 78 8.74 4.80 1.94
CA ILE A 78 10.06 4.17 2.11
C ILE A 78 10.29 3.07 1.06
N ASN A 79 9.26 2.29 0.70
CA ASN A 79 9.38 1.32 -0.40
C ASN A 79 9.76 2.01 -1.71
N GLU A 80 9.07 3.10 -2.04
CA GLU A 80 9.36 3.88 -3.27
C GLU A 80 10.77 4.45 -3.27
N MET A 81 11.28 4.89 -2.11
CA MET A 81 12.68 5.32 -1.99
C MET A 81 13.66 4.17 -2.26
N VAL A 82 13.34 2.94 -1.82
CA VAL A 82 14.16 1.75 -2.09
C VAL A 82 14.12 1.38 -3.58
N GLU A 83 12.95 1.46 -4.22
CA GLU A 83 12.81 1.20 -5.65
C GLU A 83 13.57 2.24 -6.48
N PHE A 84 13.48 3.52 -6.12
CA PHE A 84 14.29 4.58 -6.72
C PHE A 84 15.80 4.32 -6.60
N ILE A 85 16.28 3.95 -5.40
CA ILE A 85 17.69 3.58 -5.19
C ILE A 85 18.07 2.38 -6.06
N THR A 86 17.18 1.41 -6.19
CA THR A 86 17.42 0.21 -7.00
C THR A 86 17.60 0.56 -8.47
N ILE A 87 16.78 1.45 -9.03
CA ILE A 87 16.93 1.95 -10.41
C ILE A 87 18.25 2.74 -10.56
N ALA A 88 18.61 3.56 -9.56
CA ALA A 88 19.84 4.35 -9.59
C ALA A 88 21.11 3.49 -9.60
N ILE A 89 21.09 2.32 -8.95
CA ILE A 89 22.22 1.37 -8.90
C ILE A 89 22.19 0.38 -10.07
N PHE A 90 21.00 -0.07 -10.45
CA PHE A 90 20.76 -1.08 -11.48
C PHE A 90 19.84 -0.52 -12.57
N PRO A 91 20.38 0.21 -13.56
CA PRO A 91 19.57 0.84 -14.61
C PRO A 91 18.75 -0.13 -15.47
N THR A 92 19.05 -1.43 -15.40
CA THR A 92 18.30 -2.50 -16.10
C THR A 92 17.14 -3.05 -15.28
N ALA A 93 16.95 -2.60 -14.04
CA ALA A 93 15.83 -3.04 -13.20
C ALA A 93 14.52 -2.42 -13.72
N ASP A 94 13.51 -3.25 -13.97
CA ASP A 94 12.19 -2.82 -14.43
C ASP A 94 11.23 -2.71 -13.25
N ILE A 95 11.28 -1.56 -12.59
CA ILE A 95 10.51 -1.23 -11.37
C ILE A 95 9.71 0.07 -11.57
N GLY A 96 9.47 0.46 -12.83
CA GLY A 96 8.72 1.67 -13.15
C GLY A 96 9.53 2.97 -13.09
N GLY A 97 8.84 4.10 -13.24
CA GLY A 97 9.42 5.45 -13.20
C GLY A 97 8.54 6.39 -12.39
N TYR A 98 8.73 7.71 -12.54
CA TYR A 98 8.00 8.72 -11.74
C TYR A 98 6.49 8.52 -11.71
N GLU A 99 5.86 8.24 -12.85
CA GLU A 99 4.42 7.98 -12.92
C GLU A 99 4.02 6.71 -12.17
N ASN A 100 4.84 5.65 -12.21
CA ASN A 100 4.61 4.41 -11.46
C ASN A 100 4.65 4.70 -9.96
N THR A 101 5.71 5.36 -9.49
CA THR A 101 5.85 5.74 -8.07
C THR A 101 4.65 6.55 -7.58
N LEU A 102 4.11 7.47 -8.37
CA LEU A 102 2.89 8.19 -7.98
C LEU A 102 1.69 7.26 -7.86
N LEU A 103 1.50 6.36 -8.83
CA LEU A 103 0.43 5.36 -8.81
C LEU A 103 0.57 4.37 -7.65
N ASP A 104 1.79 4.02 -7.27
CA ASP A 104 2.10 3.15 -6.15
C ASP A 104 1.72 3.81 -4.83
N LEU A 105 2.07 5.09 -4.66
CA LEU A 105 1.61 5.87 -3.51
C LEU A 105 0.07 5.99 -3.45
N PHE A 106 -0.63 6.04 -4.60
CA PHE A 106 -2.09 5.93 -4.61
C PHE A 106 -2.57 4.54 -4.19
N GLY A 107 -1.89 3.47 -4.62
CA GLY A 107 -2.12 2.11 -4.15
C GLY A 107 -1.98 2.01 -2.63
N ASP A 108 -0.87 2.53 -2.09
CA ASP A 108 -0.58 2.59 -0.65
C ASP A 108 -1.67 3.34 0.11
N PHE A 109 -2.11 4.47 -0.43
CA PHE A 109 -3.21 5.26 0.12
C PHE A 109 -4.49 4.46 0.19
N VAL A 110 -4.89 3.78 -0.90
CA VAL A 110 -6.07 2.91 -0.90
C VAL A 110 -5.93 1.82 0.15
N GLY A 111 -4.78 1.15 0.23
CA GLY A 111 -4.49 0.13 1.22
C GLY A 111 -4.62 0.63 2.66
N ALA A 112 -4.01 1.77 2.96
CA ALA A 112 -4.04 2.39 4.28
C ALA A 112 -5.46 2.79 4.70
N ILE A 113 -6.23 3.40 3.80
CA ILE A 113 -7.62 3.79 4.06
C ILE A 113 -8.50 2.57 4.31
N LEU A 114 -8.38 1.52 3.49
CA LEU A 114 -9.12 0.28 3.70
C LEU A 114 -8.78 -0.35 5.05
N ALA A 115 -7.51 -0.39 5.44
CA ALA A 115 -7.09 -0.93 6.73
C ALA A 115 -7.73 -0.18 7.91
N VAL A 116 -7.67 1.16 7.92
CA VAL A 116 -8.24 1.96 9.03
C VAL A 116 -9.76 1.99 9.06
N ILE A 117 -10.45 1.62 7.99
CA ILE A 117 -11.91 1.41 7.97
C ILE A 117 -12.26 -0.01 8.44
N ILE A 118 -11.60 -1.04 7.90
CA ILE A 118 -11.94 -2.45 8.12
C ILE A 118 -11.63 -2.88 9.56
N ILE A 119 -10.48 -2.46 10.12
CA ILE A 119 -10.04 -2.95 11.42
C ILE A 119 -10.99 -2.52 12.55
N PRO A 120 -11.42 -1.25 12.66
CA PRO A 120 -12.43 -0.86 13.64
C PRO A 120 -13.74 -1.64 13.47
N LEU A 121 -14.22 -1.85 12.23
CA LEU A 121 -15.46 -2.61 11.97
C LEU A 121 -15.38 -4.06 12.48
N ILE A 122 -14.23 -4.72 12.32
CA ILE A 122 -14.00 -6.07 12.84
C ILE A 122 -13.96 -6.05 14.37
N ASN A 123 -13.26 -5.08 14.97
CA ASN A 123 -13.11 -4.99 16.42
C ASN A 123 -14.42 -4.62 17.12
N SER A 124 -15.25 -3.77 16.54
CA SER A 124 -16.57 -3.43 17.07
C SER A 124 -17.51 -4.64 17.12
N LYS A 125 -17.44 -5.55 16.14
CA LYS A 125 -18.23 -6.79 16.16
C LYS A 125 -17.83 -7.74 17.30
N LYS A 126 -16.53 -7.82 17.62
CA LYS A 126 -16.03 -8.66 18.74
C LYS A 126 -16.49 -8.20 20.12
N ILE A 127 -16.87 -6.94 20.29
CA ILE A 127 -17.37 -6.41 21.57
C ILE A 127 -18.86 -6.75 21.77
N MET A 128 -19.59 -7.03 20.68
CA MET A 128 -21.05 -7.29 20.72
C MET A 128 -21.43 -8.77 20.78
N THR A 129 -20.45 -9.68 20.76
CA THR A 129 -20.62 -11.14 20.89
C THR A 129 -20.07 -11.63 22.21
#